data_AF-A0A172Z1B9-F1
#
_entry.id   AF-A0A172Z1B9-F1
#
_cell.length_a   1.000
_cell.length_b   1.000
_cell.length_c   1.000
_cell.angle_alpha   90.00
_cell.angle_beta   90.00
_cell.angle_gamma   90.00
#
_symmetry.space_group_name_H-M   'P 1'
#
loop_
_entity.id
_entity.type
_entity.pdbx_description
1 polymer ?
#
loop_
_entity_poly.entity_id
_entity_poly.type
_entity_poly.pdbx_seq_one_letter_code
_entity_poly.pdbx_strand_id
1 'polypeptide(L)'
;MPKPSIFLGVTAKQLLVLVTVGGVAAYLFNNHDEHTPENLALEAFIRSQEQVGEQVGAVLEIALVRQVVAYPGYGTSGYKRSLYAVEGERGQLMVTLRQMDGEQGVEVTEIRRP
;
A
#
# COMPACT_ATOMS: atom_id res chain seq x y z
N MET A 1 35.83 39.34 -3.90
CA MET A 1 35.36 38.36 -2.89
C MET A 1 33.90 38.03 -3.19
N PRO A 2 33.50 36.75 -3.28
CA PRO A 2 32.12 36.39 -3.59
C PRO A 2 31.24 36.71 -2.38
N LYS A 3 30.17 37.50 -2.59
CA LYS A 3 29.22 37.83 -1.52
C LYS A 3 28.41 36.59 -1.15
N PRO A 4 28.22 36.28 0.14
CA PRO A 4 27.37 35.17 0.55
C PRO A 4 25.93 35.45 0.09
N SER A 5 25.38 34.54 -0.71
CA SER A 5 23.98 34.58 -1.13
C SER A 5 23.11 34.12 0.04
N ILE A 6 22.56 35.11 0.77
CA ILE A 6 21.69 34.92 1.93
C ILE A 6 20.28 35.24 1.45
N PHE A 7 19.38 34.26 1.53
CA PHE A 7 17.95 34.44 1.28
C PHE A 7 17.22 34.18 2.60
N LEU A 8 16.37 35.12 3.03
CA LEU A 8 15.56 35.00 4.26
C LEU A 8 16.37 34.64 5.53
N GLY A 9 17.56 35.21 5.68
CA GLY A 9 18.42 34.94 6.85
C GLY A 9 19.11 33.57 6.86
N VAL A 10 18.95 32.77 5.79
CA VAL A 10 19.51 31.43 5.64
C VAL A 10 20.49 31.42 4.46
N THR A 11 21.61 30.71 4.58
CA THR A 11 22.55 30.59 3.45
C THR A 11 21.98 29.67 2.37
N ALA A 12 22.19 29.99 1.09
CA ALA A 12 21.72 29.18 -0.03
C ALA A 12 22.11 27.68 0.08
N LYS A 13 23.27 27.39 0.69
CA LYS A 13 23.73 26.03 0.99
C LYS A 13 22.81 25.30 1.97
N GLN A 14 22.29 25.97 2.99
CA GLN A 14 21.36 25.37 3.95
C GLN A 14 19.99 25.09 3.32
N LEU A 15 19.49 25.99 2.46
CA LEU A 15 18.25 25.74 1.71
C LEU A 15 18.40 24.54 0.76
N LEU A 16 19.52 24.44 0.06
CA LEU A 16 19.80 23.31 -0.83
C LEU A 16 19.78 21.98 -0.07
N VAL A 17 20.44 21.93 1.10
CA VAL A 17 20.46 20.73 1.97
C VAL A 17 19.06 20.37 2.44
N LEU A 18 18.26 21.35 2.87
CA LEU A 18 16.89 21.10 3.34
C LEU A 18 16.01 20.51 2.23
N VAL A 19 16.14 21.02 1.00
CA VAL A 19 15.41 20.50 -0.17
C VAL A 19 15.86 19.09 -0.52
N THR A 20 17.16 18.79 -0.48
CA THR A 20 17.65 17.43 -0.78
C THR A 20 17.21 16.43 0.27
N VAL A 21 17.36 16.77 1.56
CA VAL A 21 16.94 15.88 2.66
C VAL A 21 15.42 15.69 2.67
N GLY A 22 14.65 16.76 2.48
CA GLY A 22 13.19 16.67 2.37
C GLY A 22 12.73 15.86 1.17
N GLY A 23 13.40 16.00 0.02
CA GLY A 23 13.11 15.22 -1.18
C GLY A 23 13.40 13.72 -1.00
N VAL A 24 14.54 13.37 -0.39
CA VAL A 24 14.89 11.97 -0.10
C VAL A 24 13.92 11.36 0.91
N ALA A 25 13.54 12.11 1.96
CA ALA A 25 12.55 11.64 2.92
C ALA A 25 11.19 11.37 2.24
N ALA A 26 10.68 12.32 1.45
CA ALA A 26 9.42 12.15 0.72
C ALA A 26 9.45 10.95 -0.24
N TYR A 27 10.57 10.76 -0.95
CA TYR A 27 10.77 9.60 -1.84
C TYR A 27 10.74 8.28 -1.07
N LEU A 28 11.44 8.19 0.06
CA LEU A 28 11.48 6.99 0.90
C LEU A 28 10.12 6.67 1.54
N PHE A 29 9.39 7.70 2.01
CA PHE A 29 8.06 7.50 2.59
C PHE A 29 7.04 7.04 1.55
N ASN A 30 7.07 7.59 0.33
CA ASN A 30 6.18 7.16 -0.75
C ASN A 30 6.42 5.70 -1.16
N ASN A 31 7.65 5.20 -1.03
CA ASN A 31 7.98 3.82 -1.34
C ASN A 31 7.65 2.84 -0.20
N HIS A 32 7.28 3.34 0.97
CA HIS A 32 6.95 2.51 2.13
C HIS A 32 5.48 2.06 2.16
N ASP A 33 4.65 2.59 1.26
CA ASP A 33 3.23 2.25 1.15
C ASP A 33 2.98 0.78 0.77
N GLU A 34 3.95 0.12 0.13
CA GLU A 34 3.86 -1.29 -0.24
C GLU A 34 3.91 -2.23 0.98
N HIS A 35 4.65 -1.87 2.03
CA HIS A 35 4.84 -2.70 3.24
C HIS A 35 4.27 -2.07 4.51
N THR A 36 3.09 -1.45 4.39
CA THR A 36 2.36 -1.01 5.57
C THR A 36 1.94 -2.21 6.44
N PRO A 37 1.89 -2.07 7.78
CA PRO A 37 1.43 -3.14 8.67
C PRO A 37 0.00 -3.60 8.35
N GLU A 38 -0.81 -2.72 7.75
CA GLU A 38 -2.13 -3.07 7.22
C GLU A 38 -2.05 -4.08 6.07
N ASN A 39 -1.15 -3.88 5.10
CA ASN A 39 -0.95 -4.84 4.01
C ASN A 39 -0.48 -6.19 4.53
N LEU A 40 0.44 -6.21 5.52
CA LEU A 40 0.91 -7.46 6.13
C LEU A 40 -0.23 -8.22 6.84
N ALA A 41 -1.13 -7.51 7.50
CA ALA A 41 -2.31 -8.13 8.11
C ALA A 41 -3.27 -8.69 7.06
N LEU A 42 -3.45 -7.99 5.93
CA LEU A 42 -4.26 -8.45 4.80
C LEU A 42 -3.64 -9.68 4.11
N GLU A 43 -2.32 -9.72 3.94
CA GLU A 43 -1.59 -10.89 3.41
C GLU A 43 -1.73 -12.11 4.33
N ALA A 44 -1.58 -11.92 5.64
CA ALA A 44 -1.80 -12.97 6.62
C ALA A 44 -3.25 -13.48 6.59
N PHE A 45 -4.21 -12.56 6.43
CA PHE A 45 -5.62 -12.90 6.26
C PHE A 45 -5.84 -13.73 5.00
N ILE A 46 -5.30 -13.32 3.85
CA ILE A 46 -5.36 -14.09 2.59
C ILE A 46 -4.80 -15.50 2.77
N ARG A 47 -3.65 -15.64 3.46
CA ARG A 47 -3.03 -16.95 3.73
C ARG A 47 -3.88 -17.81 4.66
N SER A 48 -4.63 -17.20 5.58
CA SER A 48 -5.52 -17.91 6.51
C SER A 48 -6.81 -18.41 5.84
N GLN A 49 -7.15 -17.91 4.64
CA GLN A 49 -8.32 -18.36 3.90
C GLN A 49 -8.09 -19.77 3.34
N GLU A 50 -8.86 -20.74 3.82
CA GLU A 50 -8.79 -22.15 3.39
C GLU A 50 -8.96 -22.30 1.88
N GLN A 51 -9.91 -21.55 1.28
CA GLN A 51 -10.16 -21.54 -0.15
C GLN A 51 -8.96 -21.07 -1.01
N VAL A 52 -8.05 -20.28 -0.44
CA VAL A 52 -6.81 -19.86 -1.12
C VAL A 52 -5.82 -21.01 -1.09
N GLY A 53 -5.59 -21.62 0.08
CA GLY A 53 -4.71 -22.79 0.21
C GLY A 53 -5.15 -24.00 -0.62
N GLU A 54 -6.46 -24.24 -0.75
CA GLU A 54 -6.99 -25.31 -1.62
C GLU A 54 -6.65 -25.08 -3.09
N GLN A 55 -6.73 -23.83 -3.56
CA GLN A 55 -6.60 -23.50 -4.98
C GLN A 55 -5.16 -23.31 -5.44
N VAL A 56 -4.32 -22.62 -4.66
CA VAL A 56 -2.93 -22.35 -5.04
C VAL A 56 -1.91 -23.21 -4.30
N GLY A 57 -2.32 -23.99 -3.30
CA GLY A 57 -1.39 -24.78 -2.48
C GLY A 57 -0.63 -23.90 -1.50
N ALA A 58 0.65 -24.18 -1.27
CA ALA A 58 1.48 -23.29 -0.45
C ALA A 58 1.66 -21.94 -1.17
N VAL A 59 1.30 -20.86 -0.48
CA VAL A 59 1.43 -19.50 -1.00
C VAL A 59 2.91 -19.10 -1.01
N LEU A 60 3.42 -18.80 -2.19
CA LEU A 60 4.80 -18.37 -2.44
C LEU A 60 4.91 -16.85 -2.38
N GLU A 61 4.00 -16.15 -3.04
CA GLU A 61 3.99 -14.69 -3.13
C GLU A 61 2.56 -14.13 -3.06
N ILE A 62 2.43 -12.95 -2.44
CA ILE A 62 1.21 -12.15 -2.46
C ILE A 62 1.60 -10.75 -2.91
N ALA A 63 1.12 -10.34 -4.08
CA ALA A 63 1.43 -9.04 -4.65
C ALA A 63 0.17 -8.17 -4.72
N LEU A 64 0.24 -6.94 -4.20
CA LEU A 64 -0.82 -5.96 -4.35
C LEU A 64 -0.84 -5.43 -5.79
N VAL A 65 -1.84 -5.83 -6.57
CA VAL A 65 -1.97 -5.45 -7.99
C VAL A 65 -2.61 -4.07 -8.12
N ARG A 66 -3.62 -3.80 -7.29
CA ARG A 66 -4.37 -2.54 -7.36
C ARG A 66 -5.05 -2.25 -6.03
N GLN A 67 -5.06 -0.98 -5.65
CA GLN A 67 -5.82 -0.48 -4.51
C GLN A 67 -6.67 0.71 -4.96
N VAL A 68 -7.94 0.71 -4.58
CA VAL A 68 -8.88 1.78 -4.91
C VAL A 68 -9.61 2.19 -3.63
N VAL A 69 -9.56 3.47 -3.29
CA VAL A 69 -10.36 4.05 -2.21
C VAL A 69 -11.59 4.71 -2.83
N ALA A 70 -12.77 4.37 -2.33
CA ALA A 70 -14.04 4.87 -2.81
C ALA A 70 -14.85 5.51 -1.68
N TYR A 71 -15.35 6.73 -1.92
CA TYR A 71 -16.25 7.45 -1.03
C TYR A 71 -17.64 7.50 -1.67
N PRO A 72 -18.60 6.65 -1.26
CA PRO A 72 -19.86 6.48 -1.98
C PRO A 72 -20.83 7.68 -1.88
N GLY A 73 -20.48 8.75 -1.16
CA GLY A 73 -21.27 9.97 -1.07
C GLY A 73 -21.18 10.63 0.30
N TYR A 74 -21.93 11.72 0.48
CA TYR A 74 -22.00 12.45 1.74
C TYR A 74 -22.66 11.59 2.82
N GLY A 75 -21.96 11.30 3.91
CA GLY A 75 -22.50 10.57 5.08
C GLY A 75 -22.33 9.04 5.06
N THR A 76 -21.74 8.46 4.02
CA THR A 76 -21.36 7.04 3.99
C THR A 76 -19.85 6.89 4.20
N SER A 77 -19.43 5.98 5.10
CA SER A 77 -18.01 5.66 5.27
C SER A 77 -17.40 5.22 3.93
N GLY A 78 -16.18 5.71 3.66
CA GLY A 78 -15.41 5.24 2.52
C GLY A 78 -15.09 3.75 2.65
N TYR A 79 -14.66 3.14 1.55
CA TYR A 79 -14.09 1.81 1.60
C TYR A 79 -12.87 1.71 0.70
N LYS A 80 -11.89 0.95 1.17
CA LYS A 80 -10.68 0.57 0.46
C LYS A 80 -10.92 -0.80 -0.16
N ARG A 81 -10.82 -0.89 -1.48
CA ARG A 81 -10.87 -2.14 -2.25
C ARG A 81 -9.47 -2.46 -2.75
N SER A 82 -8.90 -3.55 -2.26
CA SER A 82 -7.57 -4.02 -2.64
C SER A 82 -7.67 -5.31 -3.45
N LEU A 83 -6.88 -5.41 -4.51
CA LEU A 83 -6.78 -6.56 -5.39
C LEU A 83 -5.38 -7.14 -5.28
N TYR A 84 -5.31 -8.39 -4.82
CA TYR A 84 -4.07 -9.13 -4.64
C TYR A 84 -3.97 -10.24 -5.68
N ALA A 85 -2.79 -10.41 -6.25
CA ALA A 85 -2.39 -11.62 -6.95
C ALA A 85 -1.70 -12.53 -5.94
N VAL A 86 -2.24 -13.72 -5.74
CA VAL A 86 -1.70 -14.75 -4.86
C VAL A 86 -1.10 -15.81 -5.75
N GLU A 87 0.20 -15.98 -5.67
CA GLU A 87 0.92 -17.04 -6.38
C GLU A 87 1.26 -18.15 -5.38
N GLY A 88 0.97 -19.38 -5.76
CA GLY A 88 1.35 -20.56 -5.00
C GLY A 88 1.82 -21.68 -5.92
N GLU A 89 2.23 -22.78 -5.31
CA GLU A 89 2.81 -23.94 -6.00
C GLU A 89 1.95 -24.48 -7.15
N ARG A 90 0.63 -24.33 -7.05
CA ARG A 90 -0.34 -24.91 -8.01
C ARG A 90 -0.87 -23.88 -9.02
N GLY A 91 -0.45 -22.62 -8.93
CA GLY A 91 -0.85 -21.57 -9.86
C GLY A 91 -1.07 -20.22 -9.19
N GLN A 92 -1.81 -19.34 -9.87
CA GLN A 92 -2.11 -17.99 -9.41
C GLN A 92 -3.61 -17.79 -9.19
N LEU A 93 -3.96 -16.92 -8.24
CA LEU A 93 -5.33 -16.58 -7.86
C LEU A 93 -5.45 -15.07 -7.61
N MET A 94 -6.51 -14.45 -8.09
CA MET A 94 -6.81 -13.05 -7.77
C MET A 94 -7.81 -12.98 -6.62
N VAL A 95 -7.43 -12.25 -5.56
CA VAL A 95 -8.26 -12.03 -4.37
C VAL A 95 -8.59 -10.56 -4.25
N THR A 96 -9.88 -10.25 -4.19
CA THR A 96 -10.37 -8.90 -3.91
C THR A 96 -10.81 -8.80 -2.46
N LEU A 97 -10.20 -7.87 -1.73
CA LEU A 97 -10.57 -7.52 -0.37
C LEU A 97 -11.27 -6.16 -0.34
N ARG A 98 -12.26 -6.03 0.54
CA ARG A 98 -12.92 -4.78 0.87
C ARG A 98 -12.76 -4.51 2.36
N GLN A 99 -12.32 -3.30 2.68
CA GLN A 99 -12.16 -2.79 4.04
C GLN A 99 -12.93 -1.47 4.14
N MET A 100 -13.77 -1.31 5.16
CA MET A 100 -14.48 -0.05 5.40
C MET A 100 -13.58 0.93 6.15
N ASP A 101 -13.62 2.21 5.79
CA ASP A 101 -12.87 3.26 6.49
C ASP A 101 -13.39 3.38 7.93
N GLY A 102 -12.50 3.09 8.89
CA GLY A 102 -12.80 3.16 10.33
C GLY A 102 -13.22 1.84 10.98
N GLU A 103 -13.38 0.75 10.21
CA GLU A 103 -13.64 -0.59 10.75
C GLU A 103 -12.44 -1.53 10.55
N GLN A 104 -12.18 -2.39 11.54
CA GLN A 104 -11.15 -3.42 11.45
C GLN A 104 -11.62 -4.68 10.69
N GLY A 105 -12.87 -4.69 10.21
CA GLY A 105 -13.44 -5.79 9.43
C GLY A 105 -12.90 -5.82 8.00
N VAL A 106 -12.26 -6.92 7.62
CA VAL A 106 -11.82 -7.20 6.25
C VAL A 106 -12.72 -8.27 5.66
N GLU A 107 -13.35 -7.96 4.52
CA GLU A 107 -14.21 -8.91 3.83
C GLU A 107 -13.58 -9.33 2.50
N VAL A 108 -13.45 -10.64 2.28
CA VAL A 108 -13.15 -11.17 0.94
C VAL A 108 -14.40 -11.02 0.08
N THR A 109 -14.36 -10.09 -0.87
CA THR A 109 -15.51 -9.84 -1.75
C THR A 109 -15.51 -10.79 -2.95
N GLU A 110 -14.33 -11.17 -3.45
CA GLU A 110 -14.24 -11.95 -4.68
C GLU A 110 -12.94 -12.75 -4.76
N ILE A 111 -13.06 -14.00 -5.20
CA ILE A 111 -11.93 -14.89 -5.50
C ILE A 111 -12.08 -15.33 -6.95
N ARG A 112 -11.17 -14.90 -7.82
CA ARG A 112 -11.15 -15.27 -9.25
C ARG A 112 -9.91 -16.06 -9.59
N ARG A 113 -10.12 -17.11 -10.40
CA ARG A 113 -9.03 -17.73 -11.15
C ARG A 113 -8.71 -16.87 -12.38
N PRO A 114 -7.44 -16.80 -12.79
CA PRO A 114 -7.04 -16.19 -14.06
C PRO A 114 -7.70 -16.88 -15.26
#